data_AF-A0A7Y5Y3F6-F1
#
_entry.id   AF-A0A7Y5Y3F6-F1
#
_cell.length_a   1.000
_cell.length_b   1.000
_cell.length_c   1.000
_cell.angle_alpha   90.00
_cell.angle_beta   90.00
_cell.angle_gamma   90.00
#
_symmetry.space_group_name_H-M   'P 1'
#
loop_
_entity.id
_entity.type
_entity.pdbx_description
1 polymer ?
#
loop_
_entity_poly.entity_id
_entity_poly.type
_entity_poly.pdbx_seq_one_letter_code
_entity_poly.pdbx_strand_id
1 'polypeptide(L)'
;MKPVSKDYPDSYCTVFHSTKTKKWLGELCISSNKDYIWAMGFAETVPDEERWGDRDEQQIGYYTFTPLFTYPMTPLMADPIKIYAAESDCYLDDGPVYRATSMCHTALYELRPGVFIFSAFDFFDNVKRKQKAQLSDIKDLWIQVGNRIKKESRY
;
A
#
# COMPACT_ATOMS: atom_id res chain seq x y z
N MET A 1 8.04 -9.01 -11.11
CA MET A 1 8.23 -7.58 -10.80
C MET A 1 9.39 -7.05 -11.63
N LYS A 2 9.38 -5.77 -11.97
CA LYS A 2 10.42 -5.07 -12.73
C LYS A 2 11.09 -4.00 -11.85
N PRO A 3 12.37 -3.67 -12.06
CA PRO A 3 13.02 -2.57 -11.34
C PRO A 3 12.25 -1.25 -11.53
N VAL A 4 12.15 -0.44 -10.46
CA VAL A 4 11.42 0.85 -10.48
C VAL A 4 12.22 1.92 -11.22
N SER A 5 13.41 2.28 -10.69
CA SER A 5 14.34 3.21 -11.35
C SER A 5 15.75 2.99 -10.81
N LYS A 6 16.74 3.65 -11.42
CA LYS A 6 18.13 3.67 -10.90
C LYS A 6 18.27 4.48 -9.61
N ASP A 7 17.36 5.42 -9.37
CA ASP A 7 17.34 6.27 -8.17
C ASP A 7 16.81 5.52 -6.95
N TYR A 8 16.04 4.45 -7.19
CA TYR A 8 15.52 3.54 -6.17
C TYR A 8 16.06 2.11 -6.40
N PRO A 9 17.36 1.85 -6.13
CA PRO A 9 17.91 0.49 -6.19
C PRO A 9 17.14 -0.45 -5.25
N ASP A 10 17.21 -1.74 -5.52
CA ASP A 10 16.55 -2.81 -4.73
C ASP A 10 15.02 -2.65 -4.59
N SER A 11 14.40 -1.93 -5.52
CA SER A 11 12.97 -1.70 -5.58
C SER A 11 12.38 -2.30 -6.85
N TYR A 12 11.38 -3.18 -6.70
CA TYR A 12 10.76 -3.87 -7.82
C TYR A 12 9.24 -3.86 -7.71
N CYS A 13 8.55 -3.53 -8.80
CA CYS A 13 7.09 -3.45 -8.82
C CYS A 13 6.46 -4.28 -9.95
N THR A 14 5.22 -4.68 -9.72
CA THR A 14 4.29 -5.16 -10.74
C THR A 14 3.11 -4.20 -10.76
N VAL A 15 2.82 -3.64 -11.93
CA VAL A 15 1.72 -2.68 -12.13
C VAL A 15 0.48 -3.40 -12.65
N PHE A 16 -0.67 -3.09 -12.06
CA PHE A 16 -1.97 -3.59 -12.44
C PHE A 16 -2.73 -2.52 -13.23
N HIS A 17 -3.36 -2.96 -14.32
CA HIS A 17 -4.21 -2.10 -15.14
C HIS A 17 -5.61 -2.69 -15.22
N SER A 18 -6.61 -1.83 -15.31
CA SER A 18 -7.98 -2.24 -15.59
C SER A 18 -8.04 -2.97 -16.93
N THR A 19 -8.60 -4.18 -16.94
CA THR A 19 -8.77 -4.95 -18.18
C THR A 19 -9.69 -4.23 -19.18
N LYS A 20 -10.68 -3.49 -18.67
CA LYS A 20 -11.70 -2.76 -19.44
C LYS A 20 -11.19 -1.44 -20.01
N THR A 21 -10.58 -0.58 -19.19
CA THR A 21 -10.18 0.77 -19.62
C THR A 21 -8.70 0.87 -19.96
N LYS A 22 -7.90 -0.18 -19.67
CA LYS A 22 -6.43 -0.19 -19.76
C LYS A 22 -5.74 0.88 -18.93
N LYS A 23 -6.48 1.60 -18.07
CA LYS A 23 -5.91 2.58 -17.14
C LYS A 23 -5.19 1.88 -16.00
N TRP A 24 -4.18 2.54 -15.47
CA TRP A 24 -3.52 2.14 -14.23
C TRP A 24 -4.56 1.96 -13.12
N LEU A 25 -4.39 0.91 -12.31
CA LEU A 25 -5.28 0.56 -11.22
C LEU A 25 -4.56 0.46 -9.88
N GLY A 26 -3.28 0.10 -9.92
CA GLY A 26 -2.48 -0.05 -8.72
C GLY A 26 -1.17 -0.75 -9.00
N GLU A 27 -0.43 -1.01 -7.94
CA GLU A 27 0.83 -1.73 -8.00
C GLU A 27 1.08 -2.54 -6.74
N LEU A 28 1.94 -3.56 -6.89
CA LEU A 28 2.51 -4.34 -5.81
C LEU A 28 4.02 -4.28 -5.97
N CYS A 29 4.70 -3.85 -4.91
CA CYS A 29 6.12 -3.62 -4.88
C CYS A 29 6.80 -4.40 -3.75
N ILE A 30 8.07 -4.71 -3.96
CA ILE A 30 9.00 -5.15 -2.92
C ILE A 30 10.18 -4.19 -2.93
N SER A 31 10.62 -3.76 -1.74
CA SER A 31 11.73 -2.84 -1.60
C SER A 31 12.48 -3.04 -0.29
N SER A 32 13.80 -2.87 -0.33
CA SER A 32 14.63 -2.60 0.85
C SER A 32 15.17 -1.16 0.88
N ASN A 33 14.78 -0.33 -0.08
CA ASN A 33 15.17 1.06 -0.19
C ASN A 33 14.21 1.94 0.62
N LYS A 34 14.72 2.53 1.70
CA LYS A 34 13.94 3.37 2.61
C LYS A 34 13.42 4.64 1.96
N ASP A 35 14.19 5.25 1.07
CA ASP A 35 13.77 6.46 0.35
C ASP A 35 12.58 6.14 -0.58
N TYR A 36 12.58 4.97 -1.21
CA TYR A 36 11.46 4.53 -2.03
C TYR A 36 10.22 4.21 -1.19
N ILE A 37 10.38 3.48 -0.08
CA ILE A 37 9.26 3.17 0.83
C ILE A 37 8.63 4.47 1.36
N TRP A 38 9.46 5.43 1.74
CA TRP A 38 9.02 6.76 2.15
C TRP A 38 8.35 7.53 1.02
N ALA A 39 8.93 7.54 -0.19
CA ALA A 39 8.35 8.20 -1.36
C ALA A 39 6.98 7.62 -1.75
N MET A 40 6.76 6.33 -1.48
CA MET A 40 5.47 5.65 -1.64
C MET A 40 4.49 5.93 -0.50
N GLY A 41 4.86 6.77 0.47
CA GLY A 41 4.00 7.23 1.54
C GLY A 41 3.89 6.24 2.69
N PHE A 42 4.90 5.41 2.96
CA PHE A 42 4.92 4.50 4.11
C PHE A 42 6.00 4.90 5.11
N ALA A 43 5.72 4.71 6.39
CA ALA A 43 6.69 4.94 7.45
C ALA A 43 6.58 3.87 8.55
N GLU A 44 7.74 3.53 9.11
CA GLU A 44 7.94 2.43 10.06
C GLU A 44 7.65 2.83 11.52
N THR A 45 7.63 4.12 11.85
CA THR A 45 7.32 4.61 13.20
C THR A 45 5.81 4.62 13.43
N VAL A 46 5.32 4.43 14.65
CA VAL A 46 3.90 4.69 14.96
C VAL A 46 3.72 6.22 15.03
N PRO A 47 2.67 6.83 14.46
CA PRO A 47 2.48 8.27 14.53
C PRO A 47 2.12 8.69 15.98
N ASP A 48 2.16 9.98 16.31
CA ASP A 48 1.75 10.45 17.65
C ASP A 48 0.30 10.05 17.99
N GLU A 49 -0.02 9.91 19.28
CA GLU A 49 -1.34 9.45 19.79
C GLU A 49 -2.52 10.23 19.21
N GLU A 50 -2.37 11.54 19.02
CA GLU A 50 -3.38 12.42 18.40
C GLU A 50 -3.80 11.97 16.99
N ARG A 51 -2.99 11.15 16.32
CA ARG A 51 -3.18 10.68 14.94
C ARG A 51 -3.71 9.25 14.88
N TRP A 52 -4.00 8.61 16.01
CA TRP A 52 -4.53 7.25 16.07
C TRP A 52 -6.04 7.20 15.75
N GLY A 53 -6.75 8.31 15.94
CA GLY A 53 -8.20 8.35 15.90
C GLY A 53 -8.79 7.60 17.08
N ASP A 54 -9.80 6.76 16.84
CA ASP A 54 -10.45 5.95 17.89
C ASP A 54 -9.74 4.60 18.16
N ARG A 55 -8.44 4.51 17.88
CA ARG A 55 -7.67 3.24 17.92
C ARG A 55 -6.65 3.22 19.04
N ASP A 56 -6.35 2.02 19.54
CA ASP A 56 -5.26 1.78 20.48
C ASP A 56 -3.92 1.60 19.76
N GLU A 57 -2.80 1.99 20.37
CA GLU A 57 -1.43 1.82 19.84
C GLU A 57 -1.16 0.41 19.31
N GLN A 58 -1.61 -0.60 20.06
CA GLN A 58 -1.39 -2.03 19.76
C GLN A 58 -2.08 -2.49 18.48
N GLN A 59 -3.06 -1.74 18.00
CA GLN A 59 -3.80 -2.01 16.77
C GLN A 59 -3.12 -1.39 15.54
N ILE A 60 -2.13 -0.52 15.74
CA ILE A 60 -1.44 0.22 14.69
C ILE A 60 -0.08 -0.44 14.45
N GLY A 61 0.13 -0.98 13.26
CA GLY A 61 1.43 -1.57 12.91
C GLY A 61 2.37 -0.56 12.25
N TYR A 62 1.80 0.29 11.39
CA TYR A 62 2.50 1.24 10.54
C TYR A 62 1.59 2.45 10.30
N TYR A 63 2.09 3.50 9.64
CA TYR A 63 1.21 4.48 9.01
C TYR A 63 1.58 4.70 7.55
N THR A 64 0.58 5.10 6.77
CA THR A 64 0.77 5.71 5.48
C THR A 64 0.51 7.20 5.57
N PHE A 65 1.10 8.00 4.70
CA PHE A 65 0.92 9.44 4.70
C PHE A 65 0.75 9.98 3.29
N THR A 66 0.03 11.08 3.23
CA THR A 66 -0.14 11.92 2.04
C THR A 66 0.41 13.30 2.37
N PRO A 67 0.53 14.19 1.37
CA PRO A 67 0.88 15.58 1.64
C PRO A 67 -0.09 16.30 2.60
N LEU A 68 -1.30 15.75 2.82
CA LEU A 68 -2.33 16.37 3.65
C LEU A 68 -2.51 15.70 5.03
N PHE A 69 -2.34 14.39 5.13
CA PHE A 69 -2.71 13.67 6.35
C PHE A 69 -1.91 12.38 6.56
N THR A 70 -1.91 11.86 7.78
CA THR A 70 -1.32 10.57 8.15
C THR A 70 -2.42 9.58 8.54
N TYR A 71 -2.38 8.39 7.97
CA TYR A 71 -3.38 7.35 8.13
C TYR A 71 -2.77 6.14 8.86
N PRO A 72 -3.22 5.83 10.09
CA PRO A 72 -2.75 4.64 10.79
C PRO A 72 -3.21 3.38 10.04
N MET A 73 -2.29 2.43 9.87
CA MET A 73 -2.56 1.17 9.21
C MET A 73 -2.93 0.10 10.24
N THR A 74 -4.07 -0.54 10.02
CA THR A 74 -4.61 -1.60 10.89
C THR A 74 -4.51 -2.98 10.22
N PRO A 75 -4.47 -4.09 10.98
CA PRO A 75 -4.45 -5.42 10.40
C PRO A 75 -5.61 -5.65 9.41
N LEU A 76 -5.28 -5.96 8.16
CA LEU A 76 -6.28 -6.35 7.14
C LEU A 76 -6.55 -7.85 7.19
N MET A 77 -5.50 -8.64 7.46
CA MET A 77 -5.56 -10.10 7.61
C MET A 77 -4.38 -10.62 8.44
N ALA A 78 -4.53 -11.83 9.01
CA ALA A 78 -3.51 -12.51 9.80
C ALA A 78 -2.95 -13.79 9.14
N ASP A 79 -3.65 -14.36 8.16
CA ASP A 79 -3.26 -15.55 7.41
C ASP A 79 -3.45 -15.28 5.92
N PRO A 80 -2.54 -15.70 5.01
CA PRO A 80 -1.29 -16.41 5.25
C PRO A 80 -0.16 -15.57 5.83
N ILE A 81 -0.26 -14.25 5.82
CA ILE A 81 0.71 -13.33 6.42
C ILE A 81 -0.05 -12.20 7.11
N LYS A 82 0.52 -11.65 8.19
CA LYS A 82 -0.06 -10.51 8.89
C LYS A 82 0.26 -9.23 8.11
N ILE A 83 -0.74 -8.66 7.45
CA ILE A 83 -0.57 -7.40 6.69
C ILE A 83 -1.37 -6.28 7.36
N TYR A 84 -0.87 -5.08 7.21
CA TYR A 84 -1.53 -3.86 7.68
C TYR A 84 -1.98 -3.06 6.46
N ALA A 85 -3.11 -2.36 6.58
CA ALA A 85 -3.68 -1.57 5.49
C ALA A 85 -4.33 -0.29 6.01
N ALA A 86 -4.43 0.68 5.12
CA ALA A 86 -5.20 1.89 5.31
C ALA A 86 -5.84 2.33 4.00
N GLU A 87 -6.99 2.99 4.12
CA GLU A 87 -7.60 3.75 3.05
C GLU A 87 -7.23 5.21 3.25
N SER A 88 -6.37 5.73 2.39
CA SER A 88 -5.90 7.12 2.43
C SER A 88 -6.57 7.92 1.32
N ASP A 89 -6.63 9.24 1.48
CA ASP A 89 -6.85 10.09 0.32
C ASP A 89 -5.69 9.91 -0.68
N CYS A 90 -5.94 10.14 -1.97
CA CYS A 90 -4.87 10.16 -2.95
C CYS A 90 -5.22 11.01 -4.15
N TYR A 91 -4.18 11.48 -4.83
CA TYR A 91 -4.27 12.13 -6.13
C TYR A 91 -3.51 11.32 -7.15
N LEU A 92 -4.19 10.94 -8.24
CA LEU A 92 -3.64 10.07 -9.27
C LEU A 92 -3.47 10.77 -10.63
N ASP A 93 -3.84 12.04 -10.70
CA ASP A 93 -3.50 12.88 -11.84
C ASP A 93 -2.23 13.66 -11.48
N ASP A 94 -1.27 13.75 -12.42
CA ASP A 94 -0.04 14.55 -12.25
C ASP A 94 -0.32 16.05 -12.42
N GLY A 95 -1.12 16.61 -11.51
CA GLY A 95 -1.41 18.03 -11.44
C GLY A 95 -0.42 18.80 -10.55
N PRO A 96 -0.22 20.12 -10.77
CA PRO A 96 0.70 20.94 -9.97
C PRO A 96 0.26 21.14 -8.51
N VAL A 97 -0.96 20.71 -8.15
CA VAL A 97 -1.53 20.82 -6.80
C VAL A 97 -2.11 19.46 -6.44
N TYR A 98 -1.70 18.91 -5.30
CA TYR A 98 -2.30 17.68 -4.76
C TYR A 98 -3.79 17.89 -4.48
N ARG A 99 -4.64 17.02 -5.03
CA ARG A 99 -6.09 17.04 -4.80
C ARG A 99 -6.54 15.65 -4.43
N ALA A 100 -7.14 15.48 -3.26
CA ALA A 100 -7.73 14.23 -2.77
C ALA A 100 -8.97 13.78 -3.59
N THR A 101 -8.82 13.58 -4.90
CA THR A 101 -9.92 13.23 -5.82
C THR A 101 -10.21 11.73 -5.85
N SER A 102 -9.29 10.92 -5.33
CA SER A 102 -9.45 9.48 -5.15
C SER A 102 -9.21 9.10 -3.68
N MET A 103 -9.65 7.90 -3.34
CA MET A 103 -9.23 7.16 -2.16
C MET A 103 -8.37 5.98 -2.65
N CYS A 104 -7.23 5.77 -2.01
CA CYS A 104 -6.33 4.68 -2.31
C CYS A 104 -6.34 3.66 -1.18
N HIS A 105 -6.34 2.38 -1.53
CA HIS A 105 -6.13 1.31 -0.57
C HIS A 105 -4.65 0.94 -0.58
N THR A 106 -3.97 1.18 0.52
CA THR A 106 -2.57 0.83 0.72
C THR A 106 -2.44 -0.34 1.68
N ALA A 107 -1.46 -1.20 1.46
CA ALA A 107 -1.15 -2.30 2.37
C ALA A 107 0.35 -2.54 2.43
N LEU A 108 0.83 -2.98 3.59
CA LEU A 108 2.24 -3.15 3.90
C LEU A 108 2.45 -4.45 4.69
N TYR A 109 3.53 -5.13 4.36
CA TYR A 109 4.03 -6.32 5.04
C TYR A 109 5.55 -6.30 5.08
N GLU A 110 6.13 -6.44 6.28
CA GLU A 110 7.57 -6.62 6.43
C GLU A 110 7.94 -8.10 6.26
N LEU A 111 8.61 -8.41 5.15
CA LEU A 111 9.02 -9.78 4.82
C LEU A 111 10.13 -10.27 5.75
N ARG A 112 11.07 -9.39 6.04
CA ARG A 112 12.19 -9.53 6.99
C ARG A 112 12.67 -8.13 7.36
N PRO A 113 13.46 -7.96 8.43
CA PRO A 113 13.91 -6.64 8.87
C PRO A 113 14.41 -5.75 7.72
N GLY A 114 13.73 -4.63 7.48
CA GLY A 114 14.08 -3.65 6.45
C GLY A 114 13.76 -4.04 5.00
N VAL A 115 12.97 -5.11 4.76
CA VAL A 115 12.48 -5.48 3.43
C VAL A 115 10.97 -5.58 3.45
N PHE A 116 10.33 -4.71 2.69
CA PHE A 116 8.88 -4.53 2.70
C PHE A 116 8.26 -4.93 1.37
N ILE A 117 7.11 -5.59 1.46
CA ILE A 117 6.17 -5.75 0.35
C ILE A 117 5.03 -4.79 0.63
N PHE A 118 4.66 -3.99 -0.35
CA PHE A 118 3.54 -3.07 -0.24
C PHE A 118 2.73 -3.00 -1.52
N SER A 119 1.49 -2.57 -1.39
CA SER A 119 0.60 -2.33 -2.52
C SER A 119 -0.12 -1.00 -2.36
N ALA A 120 -0.38 -0.32 -3.47
CA ALA A 120 -1.24 0.85 -3.53
C ALA A 120 -2.20 0.68 -4.72
N PHE A 121 -3.51 0.81 -4.46
CA PHE A 121 -4.55 0.69 -5.48
C PHE A 121 -5.46 1.92 -5.47
N ASP A 122 -5.79 2.43 -6.66
CA ASP A 122 -6.86 3.40 -6.87
C ASP A 122 -8.19 2.73 -6.51
N PHE A 123 -8.65 2.94 -5.29
CA PHE A 123 -9.73 2.19 -4.71
C PHE A 123 -11.08 2.78 -5.12
N PHE A 124 -11.24 4.08 -4.91
CA PHE A 124 -12.49 4.78 -5.18
C PHE A 124 -12.26 6.17 -5.78
N ASP A 125 -12.97 6.49 -6.85
CA ASP A 125 -13.02 7.82 -7.44
C ASP A 125 -14.05 8.68 -6.69
N ASN A 126 -13.60 9.59 -5.83
CA ASN A 126 -14.48 10.44 -5.02
C ASN A 126 -15.28 11.41 -5.90
N VAL A 127 -14.70 11.87 -7.01
CA VAL A 127 -15.34 12.84 -7.92
C VAL A 127 -16.48 12.18 -8.69
N LYS A 128 -16.26 10.98 -9.23
CA LYS A 128 -17.26 10.23 -10.01
C LYS A 128 -18.11 9.31 -9.16
N ARG A 129 -17.82 9.21 -7.86
CA ARG A 129 -18.43 8.28 -6.90
C ARG A 129 -18.42 6.84 -7.42
N LYS A 130 -17.25 6.36 -7.83
CA LYS A 130 -17.11 5.08 -8.54
C LYS A 130 -16.00 4.22 -7.95
N GLN A 131 -16.36 2.99 -7.58
CA GLN A 131 -15.38 1.96 -7.23
C GLN A 131 -14.51 1.61 -8.44
N LYS A 132 -13.18 1.56 -8.21
CA LYS A 132 -12.20 1.24 -9.25
C LYS A 132 -11.54 -0.12 -9.02
N ALA A 133 -11.04 -0.37 -7.81
CA ALA A 133 -10.54 -1.68 -7.38
C ALA A 133 -11.46 -2.29 -6.32
N GLN A 134 -11.61 -3.61 -6.27
CA GLN A 134 -12.42 -4.27 -5.23
C GLN A 134 -11.52 -4.74 -4.07
N LEU A 135 -12.00 -4.59 -2.83
CA LEU A 135 -11.25 -5.04 -1.65
C LEU A 135 -11.04 -6.56 -1.67
N SER A 136 -12.01 -7.33 -2.20
CA SER A 136 -11.88 -8.78 -2.37
C SER A 136 -10.68 -9.14 -3.25
N ASP A 137 -10.53 -8.46 -4.39
CA ASP A 137 -9.45 -8.74 -5.34
C ASP A 137 -8.08 -8.40 -4.74
N ILE A 138 -8.01 -7.31 -3.96
CA ILE A 138 -6.80 -6.92 -3.22
C ILE A 138 -6.46 -7.97 -2.17
N LYS A 139 -7.44 -8.45 -1.41
CA LYS A 139 -7.24 -9.52 -0.42
C LYS A 139 -6.78 -10.82 -1.08
N ASP A 140 -7.38 -11.21 -2.20
CA ASP A 140 -7.01 -12.42 -2.95
C ASP A 140 -5.57 -12.33 -3.47
N LEU A 141 -5.14 -11.15 -3.95
CA LEU A 141 -3.74 -10.91 -4.31
C LEU A 141 -2.81 -11.14 -3.11
N TRP A 142 -3.13 -10.58 -1.95
CA TRP A 142 -2.31 -10.75 -0.75
C TRP A 142 -2.30 -12.19 -0.22
N ILE A 143 -3.39 -12.93 -0.36
CA ILE A 143 -3.44 -14.38 -0.08
C ILE A 143 -2.45 -15.12 -0.98
N GLN A 144 -2.45 -14.83 -2.28
CA GLN A 144 -1.51 -15.47 -3.23
C GLN A 144 -0.05 -15.14 -2.88
N VAL A 145 0.24 -13.88 -2.56
CA VAL A 145 1.57 -13.43 -2.13
C VAL A 145 2.02 -14.17 -0.86
N GLY A 146 1.19 -14.18 0.19
CA GLY A 146 1.56 -14.82 1.44
C GLY A 146 1.67 -16.34 1.35
N ASN A 147 0.84 -16.99 0.52
CA ASN A 147 1.00 -18.42 0.23
C ASN A 147 2.34 -18.71 -0.47
N ARG A 148 2.75 -17.84 -1.40
CA ARG A 148 4.05 -17.96 -2.07
C ARG A 148 5.19 -17.82 -1.06
N ILE A 149 5.14 -16.83 -0.17
CA ILE A 149 6.15 -16.60 0.88
C ILE A 149 6.25 -17.80 1.83
N LYS A 150 5.11 -18.30 2.33
CA LYS A 150 5.06 -19.49 3.19
C LYS A 150 5.69 -20.72 2.54
N LYS A 151 5.48 -20.91 1.23
CA LYS A 151 6.07 -22.03 0.49
C LYS A 151 7.59 -21.93 0.41
N GLU A 152 8.12 -20.75 0.10
CA GLU A 152 9.57 -20.53 -0.02
C GLU A 152 10.28 -20.55 1.35
N SER A 153 9.58 -20.20 2.45
CA SER A 153 10.15 -20.22 3.81
C SER A 153 10.27 -21.63 4.43
N ARG A 154 9.75 -22.67 3.75
CA ARG A 154 9.79 -24.07 4.21
C ARG A 154 11.00 -24.85 3.65
N TYR A 155 11.87 -24.17 2.91
CA TYR A 155 13.12 -24.70 2.36
C TYR A 155 14.30 -23.93 2.94
#